data_AF-A0A9D8YHF1-F1
#
_entry.id   AF-A0A9D8YHF1-F1
#
_cell.length_a   1.000
_cell.length_b   1.000
_cell.length_c   1.000
_cell.angle_alpha   90.00
_cell.angle_beta   90.00
_cell.angle_gamma   90.00
#
_symmetry.space_group_name_H-M   'P 1'
#
loop_
_entity.id
_entity.type
_entity.pdbx_description
1 polymer ?
#
loop_
_entity_poly.entity_id
_entity_poly.type
_entity_poly.pdbx_seq_one_letter_code
_entity_poly.pdbx_strand_id
1 'polypeptide(L)'
;MDYGTIFILVSGFWGLAMIVNFVDAIRLCYAVENRSGISGRQKWGLPTYANIWAVAMNRGVAQDNDTQELRRQMNRRLLIILGGFVFFALFITLGVPDAPSA
;
A
#
# COMPACT_ATOMS: atom_id res chain seq x y z
N MET A 1 -8.15 -8.32 -29.20
CA MET A 1 -8.27 -9.29 -28.08
C MET A 1 -9.69 -9.20 -27.56
N ASP A 2 -10.28 -10.33 -27.18
CA ASP A 2 -11.58 -10.34 -26.51
C ASP A 2 -11.52 -9.57 -25.17
N TYR A 3 -12.62 -8.93 -24.77
CA TYR A 3 -12.70 -8.15 -23.53
C TYR A 3 -12.40 -9.03 -22.30
N GLY A 4 -12.87 -10.28 -22.30
CA GLY A 4 -12.56 -11.24 -21.24
C GLY A 4 -11.06 -11.49 -21.10
N THR A 5 -10.34 -11.58 -22.22
CA THR A 5 -8.88 -11.75 -22.23
C THR A 5 -8.17 -10.50 -21.69
N ILE A 6 -8.59 -9.30 -22.10
CA ILE A 6 -8.03 -8.03 -21.61
C ILE A 6 -8.27 -7.89 -20.11
N PHE A 7 -9.48 -8.20 -19.64
CA PHE A 7 -9.83 -8.15 -18.23
C PHE A 7 -8.95 -9.06 -17.37
N ILE A 8 -8.73 -10.31 -17.79
CA ILE A 8 -7.88 -11.27 -17.06
C ILE A 8 -6.43 -10.76 -16.98
N LEU A 9 -5.87 -10.27 -18.09
CA LEU A 9 -4.50 -9.78 -18.12
C LEU A 9 -4.33 -8.52 -17.25
N VAL A 10 -5.24 -7.55 -17.37
CA VAL A 10 -5.18 -6.29 -16.61
C VAL A 10 -5.38 -6.54 -15.13
N SER A 11 -6.39 -7.33 -14.74
CA SER A 11 -6.68 -7.65 -13.34
C SER A 11 -5.56 -8.46 -12.67
N GLY A 12 -5.01 -9.45 -13.38
CA GLY A 12 -3.89 -10.24 -12.87
C GLY A 12 -2.63 -9.40 -12.66
N PHE A 13 -2.26 -8.59 -13.65
CA PHE A 13 -1.10 -7.70 -13.53
C PHE A 13 -1.30 -6.63 -12.45
N TRP A 14 -2.47 -6.02 -12.42
CA TRP A 14 -2.85 -5.04 -11.40
C TRP A 14 -2.77 -5.63 -10.00
N GLY A 15 -3.36 -6.80 -9.76
CA GLY A 15 -3.37 -7.46 -8.45
C GLY A 15 -1.96 -7.76 -7.96
N LEU A 16 -1.11 -8.29 -8.84
CA LEU A 16 0.30 -8.56 -8.52
C LEU A 16 1.06 -7.26 -8.17
N ALA A 17 0.84 -6.19 -8.94
CA ALA A 17 1.43 -4.88 -8.66
C ALA A 17 0.99 -4.31 -7.31
N MET A 18 -0.28 -4.48 -6.93
CA MET A 18 -0.80 -4.02 -5.63
C MET A 18 -0.17 -4.80 -4.47
N ILE A 19 -0.07 -6.13 -4.59
CA ILE A 19 0.56 -6.98 -3.58
C ILE A 19 2.01 -6.57 -3.35
N VAL A 20 2.79 -6.40 -4.42
CA VAL A 20 4.20 -6.00 -4.32
C VAL A 20 4.34 -4.65 -3.62
N ASN A 21 3.56 -3.64 -4.03
CA ASN A 21 3.60 -2.32 -3.38
C ASN A 21 3.18 -2.38 -1.90
N PHE A 22 2.23 -3.24 -1.55
CA PHE A 22 1.76 -3.37 -0.18
C PHE A 22 2.81 -4.05 0.72
N VAL A 23 3.45 -5.12 0.22
CA VAL A 23 4.56 -5.77 0.94
C VAL A 23 5.71 -4.80 1.17
N ASP A 24 6.08 -4.00 0.16
CA ASP A 24 7.13 -2.99 0.31
C ASP A 24 6.74 -1.88 1.28
N ALA A 25 5.47 -1.43 1.28
CA ALA A 25 4.97 -0.47 2.26
C ALA A 25 5.08 -1.00 3.70
N ILE A 26 4.73 -2.27 3.92
CA ILE A 26 4.86 -2.93 5.23
C ILE A 26 6.34 -2.98 5.67
N ARG A 27 7.27 -3.32 4.77
CA ARG A 27 8.71 -3.36 5.08
C ARG A 27 9.24 -1.99 5.48
N LEU A 28 8.83 -0.94 4.77
CA LEU A 28 9.18 0.44 5.11
C LEU A 28 8.59 0.86 6.45
N CYS A 29 7.36 0.45 6.76
CA CYS A 29 6.72 0.68 8.05
C CYS A 29 7.55 0.09 9.20
N TYR A 30 7.96 -1.17 9.09
CA TYR A 30 8.83 -1.82 10.09
C TYR A 30 10.18 -1.10 10.24
N ALA A 31 10.78 -0.64 9.14
CA ALA A 31 12.02 0.13 9.20
C ALA A 31 11.84 1.45 9.97
N VAL A 32 10.75 2.18 9.73
CA VAL A 32 10.43 3.42 10.46
C VAL A 32 10.16 3.15 11.93
N GLU A 33 9.40 2.12 12.25
CA GLU A 33 9.07 1.75 13.63
C GLU A 33 10.31 1.35 14.43
N ASN A 34 11.21 0.55 13.83
CA ASN A 34 12.46 0.14 14.45
C ASN A 34 13.37 1.35 14.74
N ARG A 35 13.43 2.33 13.83
CA ARG A 35 14.20 3.57 14.04
C ARG A 35 13.56 4.48 15.10
N SER A 36 12.24 4.51 15.13
CA SER A 36 11.48 5.42 16.01
C SER A 36 11.24 4.84 17.41
N GLY A 37 11.58 3.58 17.66
CA GLY A 37 11.34 2.91 18.94
C GLY A 37 9.86 2.67 19.28
N ILE A 38 8.95 2.90 18.31
CA ILE A 38 7.50 2.68 18.48
C ILE A 38 7.14 1.21 18.23
N SER A 39 8.04 0.46 17.58
CA SER A 39 7.87 -0.98 17.35
C SER A 39 7.52 -1.63 18.69
N GLY A 40 6.26 -2.04 18.85
CA GLY A 40 5.81 -2.76 20.03
C GLY A 40 6.51 -4.10 20.03
N ARG A 41 7.67 -4.20 20.66
CA ARG A 41 8.34 -5.48 20.81
C ARG A 41 7.48 -6.29 21.77
N GLN A 42 6.77 -7.30 21.28
CA GLN A 42 6.10 -8.23 22.17
C GLN A 42 7.17 -8.82 23.11
N LYS A 43 6.80 -9.10 24.37
CA LYS A 43 7.67 -9.71 25.39
C LYS A 43 8.42 -10.97 24.91
N TRP A 44 7.96 -11.59 23.82
CA TRP A 44 8.47 -12.81 23.22
C TRP A 44 9.33 -12.61 21.96
N GLY A 45 9.69 -11.38 21.60
CA GLY A 45 10.61 -11.11 20.48
C GLY A 45 10.00 -11.28 19.08
N LEU A 46 8.70 -11.55 18.98
CA LEU A 46 7.98 -11.60 17.71
C LEU A 46 7.68 -10.17 17.20
N PRO A 47 7.75 -9.93 15.88
CA PRO A 47 7.30 -8.66 15.30
C PRO A 47 5.81 -8.48 15.58
N THR A 48 5.43 -7.41 16.27
CA THR A 48 4.04 -6.99 16.34
C THR A 48 3.59 -6.51 14.96
N TYR A 49 2.28 -6.56 14.69
CA TYR A 49 1.69 -5.99 13.49
C TYR A 49 2.21 -4.57 13.21
N ALA A 50 2.63 -4.30 11.97
CA ALA A 50 3.02 -2.97 11.51
C ALA A 50 1.87 -1.98 11.73
N ASN A 51 2.13 -0.93 12.50
CA ASN A 51 1.22 0.16 12.76
C ASN A 51 1.29 1.21 11.66
N ILE A 52 0.85 0.81 10.46
CA ILE A 52 0.83 1.63 9.25
C ILE A 52 0.14 2.98 9.51
N TRP A 53 -0.94 2.99 10.31
CA TRP A 53 -1.67 4.21 10.65
C TRP A 53 -0.83 5.19 11.46
N ALA A 54 -0.19 4.74 12.54
CA ALA A 54 0.66 5.61 13.35
C ALA A 54 1.82 6.18 12.53
N VAL A 55 2.46 5.36 11.70
CA VAL A 55 3.55 5.81 10.83
C VAL A 55 3.07 6.79 9.77
N ALA A 56 1.95 6.50 9.09
CA ALA A 56 1.40 7.38 8.06
C ALA A 56 1.03 8.77 8.62
N MET A 57 0.41 8.79 9.81
CA MET A 57 -0.01 10.01 10.51
C MET A 57 1.09 10.69 11.33
N ASN A 58 2.34 10.22 11.22
CA ASN A 58 3.50 10.78 11.93
C ASN A 58 3.35 10.79 13.46
N ARG A 59 2.66 9.80 14.02
CA ARG A 59 2.40 9.71 15.47
C ARG A 59 3.46 8.85 16.13
N GLY A 60 4.31 9.47 16.97
CA GLY A 60 5.41 8.79 17.66
C GLY A 60 6.64 8.51 16.79
N VAL A 61 6.63 8.92 15.53
CA VAL A 61 7.74 8.73 14.58
C VAL A 61 8.88 9.68 14.87
N ALA A 62 10.11 9.16 14.82
CA ALA A 62 11.30 9.98 14.98
C ALA A 62 11.38 11.04 13.87
N GLN A 63 11.78 12.26 14.25
CA GLN A 63 11.80 13.41 13.35
C GLN A 63 13.13 13.60 12.60
N ASP A 64 14.02 12.60 12.63
CA ASP A 64 15.24 12.63 11.83
C ASP A 64 14.93 12.50 10.34
N ASN A 65 15.77 13.14 9.52
CA ASN A 65 15.57 13.23 8.07
C ASN A 65 15.46 11.86 7.40
N ASP A 66 16.28 10.90 7.82
CA ASP A 66 16.29 9.55 7.26
C ASP A 66 14.99 8.79 7.57
N THR A 67 14.49 8.84 8.82
CA THR A 67 13.22 8.21 9.20
C THR A 67 12.04 8.85 8.46
N GLN A 68 12.07 10.17 8.27
CA GLN A 68 11.04 10.87 7.50
C GLN A 68 11.08 10.52 6.01
N GLU A 69 12.26 10.27 5.45
CA GLU A 69 12.40 9.81 4.07
C GLU A 69 11.79 8.40 3.89
N LEU A 70 12.07 7.48 4.82
CA LEU A 70 11.44 6.16 4.83
C LEU A 70 9.91 6.25 4.94
N ARG A 71 9.39 7.16 5.78
CA ARG A 71 7.95 7.42 5.89
C ARG A 71 7.36 7.95 4.58
N ARG A 72 8.05 8.86 3.90
CA ARG A 72 7.61 9.39 2.58
C ARG A 72 7.58 8.29 1.53
N GLN A 73 8.58 7.40 1.51
CA GLN A 73 8.59 6.24 0.63
C GLN A 73 7.43 5.29 0.93
N MET A 74 7.15 5.02 2.22
CA MET A 74 5.99 4.22 2.62
C MET A 74 4.68 4.86 2.15
N ASN A 75 4.48 6.15 2.42
CA ASN A 75 3.29 6.88 2.02
C ASN A 75 3.15 6.92 0.50
N ARG A 76 4.23 7.06 -0.26
CA ARG A 76 4.21 6.98 -1.72
C ARG A 76 3.70 5.61 -2.20
N ARG A 77 4.11 4.50 -1.58
CA ARG A 77 3.60 3.16 -1.90
C ARG A 77 2.10 3.04 -1.57
N LEU A 78 1.67 3.56 -0.43
CA LEU A 78 0.25 3.59 -0.06
C LEU A 78 -0.59 4.42 -1.05
N LEU A 79 -0.06 5.55 -1.53
CA LEU A 79 -0.70 6.37 -2.56
C LEU A 79 -0.76 5.66 -3.92
N ILE A 80 0.29 4.91 -4.29
CA ILE A 80 0.28 4.07 -5.50
C ILE A 80 -0.81 3.00 -5.40
N ILE A 81 -0.97 2.38 -4.22
CA ILE A 81 -2.04 1.38 -4.01
C ILE A 81 -3.41 2.04 -4.17
N LEU A 82 -3.63 3.17 -3.49
CA LEU A 82 -4.88 3.92 -3.61
C LEU A 82 -5.18 4.30 -5.07
N GLY A 83 -4.20 4.87 -5.78
CA GLY A 83 -4.31 5.22 -7.19
C GLY A 83 -4.54 3.99 -8.08
N GLY A 84 -3.93 2.86 -7.75
CA GLY A 84 -4.15 1.58 -8.42
C GLY A 84 -5.59 1.10 -8.28
N PHE A 85 -6.20 1.20 -7.10
CA PHE A 85 -7.62 0.86 -6.91
C PHE A 85 -8.54 1.81 -7.67
N VAL A 86 -8.27 3.13 -7.67
CA VAL A 86 -9.05 4.10 -8.46
C VAL A 86 -8.95 3.79 -9.95
N PHE A 87 -7.74 3.54 -10.45
CA PHE A 87 -7.51 3.15 -11.85
C PHE A 87 -8.29 1.90 -12.22
N PHE A 88 -8.25 0.87 -11.37
CA PHE A 88 -8.95 -0.38 -11.65
C PHE A 88 -10.48 -0.22 -11.60
N ALA A 89 -10.99 0.61 -10.70
CA ALA A 89 -12.41 0.97 -10.66
C ALA A 89 -12.84 1.70 -11.94
N LEU A 90 -12.03 2.65 -12.43
CA LEU A 90 -12.26 3.33 -13.71
C LEU A 90 -12.22 2.35 -14.89
N PHE A 91 -11.27 1.42 -14.88
CA PHE A 91 -11.18 0.38 -15.91
C PHE A 91 -12.43 -0.49 -15.96
N ILE A 92 -12.96 -0.91 -14.82
CA ILE A 92 -14.21 -1.69 -14.76
C ILE A 92 -15.39 -0.83 -15.23
N THR A 93 -15.55 0.39 -14.71
CA THR A 93 -16.71 1.24 -14.99
C THR A 93 -16.78 1.72 -16.44
N LEU A 94 -15.64 2.05 -17.06
CA LEU A 94 -15.57 2.47 -18.46
C LEU A 94 -15.49 1.29 -19.44
N GLY A 95 -15.04 0.13 -18.97
CA GLY A 95 -14.88 -1.07 -19.78
C GLY A 95 -16.15 -1.92 -19.93
N VAL A 96 -17.16 -1.72 -19.06
CA VAL A 96 -18.43 -2.43 -19.11
C VAL A 96 -19.41 -1.68 -20.03
N PRO A 97 -19.85 -2.26 -21.16
CA PRO A 97 -20.77 -1.59 -22.09
C PRO A 97 -22.16 -1.28 -21.49
N ASP A 98 -22.60 -2.04 -20.47
CA ASP A 98 -23.95 -2.00 -19.90
C ASP A 98 -23.96 -1.91 -18.36
N ALA A 99 -23.03 -1.16 -17.74
CA ALA A 99 -23.11 -0.92 -16.30
C ALA A 99 -24.38 -0.08 -16.03
N PRO A 100 -25.36 -0.55 -15.24
CA PRO A 100 -26.50 0.29 -14.89
C PRO A 100 -25.95 1.54 -14.21
N SER A 101 -26.24 2.70 -14.78
CA SER A 101 -25.95 3.99 -14.17
C SER A 101 -26.53 3.97 -12.75
N ALA A 102 -25.64 4.05 -11.76
CA ALA A 102 -26.01 4.18 -10.35
C ALA A 102 -26.92 5.39 -10.12
#